data_AF-A0A959UWX7-F1
#
_entry.id   AF-A0A959UWX7-F1
#
_cell.length_a   1.000
_cell.length_b   1.000
_cell.length_c   1.000
_cell.angle_alpha   90.00
_cell.angle_beta   90.00
_cell.angle_gamma   90.00
#
_symmetry.space_group_name_H-M   'P 1'
#
loop_
_entity.id
_entity.type
_entity.pdbx_description
1 polymer ?
#
loop_
_entity_poly.entity_id
_entity_poly.type
_entity_poly.pdbx_seq_one_letter_code
_entity_poly.pdbx_strand_id
1 'polypeptide(L)'
;MKTPTMIRSTLTLFTLTMGLVLAAQDYGFSTSWTHDLKPVRDSLQVDTVTLPAQLIVVHEADDGEVYDLWKLHLKERAASVDRGGDDLLAGQAKLDELGPVELRGRTNWDKKRVATDVRLVVVDTQGAPVAADRAGTLAHDLAVALNKAVVNAQIAEVQKDLDKVNDDLEKARKEHGKAVDNEDDLQGDLQKLQDKAEDNLKDAEKVRKEIASMQRKYDLNKDPKTLEKIAKKQKELAKLESRQIDLMEDQQKTSKKIDKAGDDAPDALEDIGDLQAKKEAIDAVMESLKVKLASIR
;
A
#
# COMPACT_ATOMS: atom_id res chain seq x y z
N MET A 1 13.62 41.01 -35.04
CA MET A 1 12.94 39.70 -35.18
C MET A 1 13.90 38.62 -34.73
N LYS A 2 13.66 38.03 -33.56
CA LYS A 2 14.40 36.88 -33.02
C LYS A 2 13.36 35.87 -32.57
N THR A 3 13.33 34.72 -33.21
CA THR A 3 12.53 33.54 -32.82
C THR A 3 13.15 32.88 -31.59
N PRO A 4 12.37 32.51 -30.56
CA PRO A 4 12.84 31.62 -29.52
C PRO A 4 12.62 30.16 -29.94
N THR A 5 13.72 29.42 -29.95
CA THR A 5 13.80 27.98 -30.17
C THR A 5 13.12 27.23 -29.03
N MET A 6 12.14 26.38 -29.35
CA MET A 6 11.63 25.36 -28.44
C MET A 6 12.71 24.31 -28.17
N ILE A 7 13.15 24.18 -26.93
CA ILE A 7 13.76 22.95 -26.41
C ILE A 7 13.08 22.67 -25.08
N ARG A 8 11.94 21.99 -25.12
CA ARG A 8 11.35 21.29 -23.98
C ARG A 8 10.61 20.08 -24.54
N SER A 9 10.89 18.92 -23.93
CA SER A 9 10.19 17.62 -24.06
C SER A 9 11.08 16.46 -24.50
N THR A 10 12.16 16.20 -23.77
CA THR A 10 12.86 14.89 -23.77
C THR A 10 13.50 14.60 -22.41
N LEU A 11 12.84 14.99 -21.32
CA LEU A 11 13.31 14.70 -19.95
C LEU A 11 12.13 14.35 -19.03
N THR A 12 11.35 13.35 -19.43
CA THR A 12 10.29 12.78 -18.59
C THR A 12 10.09 11.28 -18.82
N LEU A 13 10.69 10.72 -19.87
CA LEU A 13 10.60 9.29 -20.18
C LEU A 13 11.68 8.44 -19.48
N PHE A 14 12.76 9.05 -18.96
CA PHE A 14 13.89 8.33 -18.38
C PHE A 14 13.75 8.10 -16.85
N THR A 15 13.04 8.98 -16.15
CA THR A 15 12.78 8.85 -14.70
C THR A 15 11.72 7.79 -14.40
N LEU A 16 10.71 7.65 -15.25
CA LEU A 16 9.64 6.65 -15.05
C LEU A 16 10.17 5.21 -15.21
N THR A 17 11.04 4.96 -16.20
CA THR A 17 11.65 3.63 -16.40
C THR A 17 12.59 3.23 -15.28
N MET A 18 13.31 4.18 -14.67
CA MET A 18 14.28 3.89 -13.62
C MET A 18 13.60 3.64 -12.26
N GLY A 19 12.53 4.38 -11.94
CA GLY A 19 11.71 4.13 -10.75
C GLY A 19 10.98 2.79 -10.79
N LEU A 20 10.50 2.38 -11.97
CA LEU A 20 9.83 1.09 -12.17
C LEU A 20 10.79 -0.10 -12.03
N VAL A 21 12.04 0.05 -12.47
CA VAL A 21 13.09 -0.98 -12.31
C VAL A 21 13.50 -1.13 -10.85
N LEU A 22 13.54 -0.04 -10.09
CA LEU A 22 13.84 -0.07 -8.65
C LEU A 22 12.71 -0.71 -7.83
N ALA A 23 11.44 -0.34 -8.08
CA ALA A 23 10.30 -0.94 -7.39
C ALA A 23 10.12 -2.44 -7.74
N ALA A 24 10.44 -2.84 -8.97
CA ALA A 24 10.43 -4.25 -9.37
C ALA A 24 11.57 -5.07 -8.72
N GLN A 25 12.72 -4.46 -8.41
CA GLN A 25 13.83 -5.13 -7.74
C GLN A 25 13.47 -5.60 -6.33
N ASP A 26 12.59 -4.88 -5.64
CA ASP A 26 12.15 -5.22 -4.28
C ASP A 26 11.36 -6.54 -4.23
N TYR A 27 10.74 -6.95 -5.34
CA TYR A 27 9.94 -8.17 -5.44
C TYR A 27 10.73 -9.41 -5.90
N GLY A 28 11.97 -9.26 -6.37
CA GLY A 28 12.83 -10.40 -6.74
C GLY A 28 12.43 -11.16 -8.01
N PHE A 29 11.46 -10.67 -8.81
CA PHE A 29 11.06 -11.25 -10.10
C PHE A 29 11.11 -10.23 -11.24
N SER A 30 11.19 -10.70 -12.50
CA SER A 30 11.14 -9.82 -13.67
C SER A 30 9.71 -9.32 -13.92
N THR A 31 9.55 -8.04 -14.26
CA THR A 31 8.27 -7.47 -14.71
C THR A 31 8.03 -7.58 -16.22
N SER A 32 8.98 -8.18 -16.95
CA SER A 32 8.89 -8.35 -18.41
C SER A 32 9.01 -9.82 -18.80
N TRP A 33 8.35 -10.20 -19.90
CA TRP A 33 8.44 -11.53 -20.48
C TRP A 33 9.29 -11.50 -21.75
N THR A 34 10.38 -12.28 -21.78
CA THR A 34 11.28 -12.38 -22.94
C THR A 34 11.54 -13.82 -23.38
N HIS A 35 10.88 -14.78 -22.74
CA HIS A 35 11.12 -16.21 -22.96
C HIS A 35 10.22 -16.77 -24.07
N ASP A 36 10.77 -17.68 -24.86
CA ASP A 36 10.07 -18.43 -25.89
C ASP A 36 9.80 -19.84 -25.37
N LEU A 37 8.53 -20.18 -25.17
CA LEU A 37 8.12 -21.46 -24.57
C LEU A 37 8.03 -22.54 -25.64
N LYS A 38 9.18 -23.08 -26.06
CA LYS A 38 9.23 -24.18 -27.03
C LYS A 38 9.62 -25.49 -26.34
N PRO A 39 8.71 -26.49 -26.33
CA PRO A 39 9.07 -27.82 -25.87
C PRO A 39 10.22 -28.39 -26.70
N VAL A 40 11.20 -28.96 -26.03
CA VAL A 40 12.36 -29.61 -26.65
C VAL A 40 12.22 -31.11 -26.50
N ARG A 41 12.45 -31.87 -27.57
CA ARG A 41 12.44 -33.34 -27.49
C ARG A 41 13.57 -33.80 -26.56
N ASP A 42 13.23 -34.66 -25.61
CA ASP A 42 14.15 -35.24 -24.64
C ASP A 42 13.77 -36.71 -24.39
N SER A 43 14.35 -37.31 -23.37
CA SER A 43 13.99 -38.64 -22.87
C SER A 43 13.93 -38.63 -21.35
N LEU A 44 13.06 -39.47 -20.79
CA LEU A 44 12.96 -39.67 -19.36
C LEU A 44 13.05 -41.16 -19.05
N GLN A 45 13.95 -41.52 -18.14
CA GLN A 45 13.99 -42.86 -17.60
C GLN A 45 12.89 -43.01 -16.55
N VAL A 46 11.95 -43.89 -16.85
CA VAL A 46 10.83 -44.25 -15.99
C VAL A 46 11.00 -45.72 -15.63
N ASP A 47 11.29 -46.00 -14.36
CA ASP A 47 11.69 -47.32 -13.89
C ASP A 47 12.91 -47.85 -14.69
N THR A 48 12.73 -48.95 -15.43
CA THR A 48 13.77 -49.58 -16.27
C THR A 48 13.67 -49.22 -17.74
N VAL A 49 12.71 -48.38 -18.13
CA VAL A 49 12.42 -48.05 -19.54
C VAL A 49 12.67 -46.57 -19.80
N THR A 50 13.37 -46.28 -20.89
CA THR A 50 13.52 -44.91 -21.39
C THR A 50 12.37 -44.58 -22.33
N LEU A 51 11.60 -43.55 -21.98
CA LEU A 51 10.45 -43.09 -22.75
C LEU A 51 10.76 -41.74 -23.42
N PRO A 52 10.17 -41.47 -24.60
CA PRO A 52 10.28 -40.16 -25.23
C PRO A 52 9.59 -39.11 -24.37
N ALA A 53 10.27 -37.99 -24.14
CA ALA A 53 9.80 -36.90 -23.30
C ALA A 53 9.82 -35.55 -24.05
N GLN A 54 9.10 -34.59 -23.50
CA GLN A 54 9.18 -33.18 -23.85
C GLN A 54 9.76 -32.42 -22.66
N LEU A 55 10.85 -31.70 -22.87
CA LEU A 55 11.41 -30.77 -21.90
C LEU A 55 10.72 -29.42 -22.05
N ILE A 56 10.15 -28.92 -20.96
CA ILE A 56 9.61 -27.57 -20.83
C ILE A 56 10.29 -26.84 -19.67
N VAL A 57 10.22 -25.51 -19.68
CA VAL A 57 10.84 -24.67 -18.65
C VAL A 57 9.75 -23.85 -17.96
N VAL A 58 9.74 -23.88 -16.64
CA VAL A 58 8.92 -22.98 -15.80
C VAL A 58 9.86 -21.96 -15.18
N HIS A 59 9.72 -20.71 -15.57
CA HIS A 59 10.57 -19.62 -15.11
C HIS A 59 10.08 -19.07 -13.77
N GLU A 60 11.01 -18.61 -12.94
CA GLU A 60 10.74 -17.95 -11.66
C GLU A 60 9.93 -18.81 -10.69
N ALA A 61 10.10 -20.13 -10.77
CA ALA A 61 9.47 -21.08 -9.85
C ALA A 61 10.39 -22.27 -9.58
N ASP A 62 10.55 -22.66 -8.32
CA ASP A 62 11.33 -23.84 -7.91
C ASP A 62 10.54 -25.16 -8.02
N ASP A 63 11.19 -26.29 -7.69
CA ASP A 63 10.57 -27.63 -7.77
C ASP A 63 9.32 -27.78 -6.87
N GLY A 64 9.26 -27.04 -5.76
CA GLY A 64 8.11 -27.02 -4.85
C GLY A 64 6.94 -26.29 -5.50
N GLU A 65 7.20 -25.07 -5.96
CA GLU A 65 6.20 -24.21 -6.59
C GLU A 65 5.66 -24.83 -7.88
N VAL A 66 6.52 -25.40 -8.73
CA VAL A 66 6.08 -26.11 -9.94
C VAL A 66 5.14 -27.27 -9.62
N TYR A 67 5.40 -28.02 -8.55
CA TYR A 67 4.49 -29.09 -8.13
C TYR A 67 3.14 -28.55 -7.66
N ASP A 68 3.11 -27.48 -6.87
CA ASP A 68 1.86 -26.89 -6.41
C ASP A 68 1.03 -26.35 -7.58
N LEU A 69 1.68 -25.73 -8.57
CA LEU A 69 1.05 -25.27 -9.80
C LEU A 69 0.56 -26.45 -10.67
N TRP A 70 1.37 -27.49 -10.82
CA TRP A 70 1.01 -28.74 -11.52
C TRP A 70 -0.25 -29.36 -10.91
N LYS A 71 -0.26 -29.48 -9.58
CA LYS A 71 -1.39 -30.01 -8.83
C LYS A 71 -2.62 -29.13 -8.99
N LEU A 72 -2.49 -27.81 -8.87
CA LEU A 72 -3.61 -26.89 -9.06
C LEU A 72 -4.21 -26.99 -10.46
N HIS A 73 -3.36 -27.07 -11.50
CA HIS A 73 -3.79 -27.15 -12.89
C HIS A 73 -4.51 -28.46 -13.21
N LEU A 74 -4.06 -29.58 -12.62
CA LEU A 74 -4.54 -30.92 -12.96
C LEU A 74 -5.58 -31.49 -11.99
N LYS A 75 -5.83 -30.90 -10.82
CA LYS A 75 -6.73 -31.46 -9.79
C LYS A 75 -8.15 -31.77 -10.30
N GLU A 76 -8.65 -31.01 -11.29
CA GLU A 76 -10.00 -31.17 -11.85
C GLU A 76 -10.00 -32.00 -13.14
N ARG A 77 -8.81 -32.29 -13.68
CA ARG A 77 -8.61 -32.94 -14.98
C ARG A 77 -8.08 -34.37 -14.84
N ALA A 78 -7.39 -34.68 -13.75
CA ALA A 78 -6.82 -35.99 -13.47
C ALA A 78 -7.57 -36.72 -12.35
N ALA A 79 -7.56 -38.05 -12.40
CA ALA A 79 -8.12 -38.88 -11.33
C ALA A 79 -7.21 -38.87 -10.08
N SER A 80 -5.90 -38.71 -10.26
CA SER A 80 -4.93 -38.49 -9.18
C SER A 80 -3.84 -37.52 -9.63
N VAL A 81 -3.25 -36.82 -8.66
CA VAL A 81 -2.05 -36.01 -8.84
C VAL A 81 -1.15 -36.23 -7.64
N ASP A 82 0.03 -36.80 -7.87
CA ASP A 82 0.95 -37.25 -6.83
C ASP A 82 2.37 -36.77 -7.12
N ARG A 83 3.21 -36.79 -6.08
CA ARG A 83 4.65 -36.49 -6.16
C ARG A 83 5.46 -37.50 -5.37
N GLY A 84 6.60 -37.92 -5.92
CA GLY A 84 7.61 -38.74 -5.25
C GLY A 84 9.00 -38.18 -5.48
N GLY A 85 9.57 -37.45 -4.51
CA GLY A 85 10.83 -36.75 -4.72
C GLY A 85 10.67 -35.68 -5.81
N ASP A 86 11.44 -35.78 -6.89
CA ASP A 86 11.35 -34.86 -8.04
C ASP A 86 10.42 -35.38 -9.14
N ASP A 87 9.81 -36.55 -8.94
CA ASP A 87 8.88 -37.15 -9.89
C ASP A 87 7.46 -36.62 -9.65
N LEU A 88 6.81 -36.24 -10.75
CA LEU A 88 5.43 -35.78 -10.82
C LEU A 88 4.59 -36.86 -11.51
N LEU A 89 3.40 -37.13 -10.99
CA LEU A 89 2.46 -38.06 -11.60
C LEU A 89 1.07 -37.43 -11.67
N ALA A 90 0.41 -37.58 -12.81
CA ALA A 90 -1.03 -37.36 -12.91
C ALA A 90 -1.69 -38.51 -13.67
N GLY A 91 -2.53 -39.27 -12.96
CA GLY A 91 -3.20 -40.45 -13.48
C GLY A 91 -4.54 -40.11 -14.15
N GLN A 92 -4.81 -40.73 -15.30
CA GLN A 92 -6.05 -40.57 -16.07
C GLN A 92 -6.43 -39.09 -16.30
N ALA A 93 -5.43 -38.26 -16.61
CA ALA A 93 -5.63 -36.88 -17.02
C ALA A 93 -6.48 -36.83 -18.29
N LYS A 94 -7.62 -36.16 -18.20
CA LYS A 94 -8.50 -35.85 -19.32
C LYS A 94 -8.00 -34.56 -19.94
N LEU A 95 -7.10 -34.69 -20.89
CA LEU A 95 -6.67 -33.61 -21.74
C LEU A 95 -7.49 -33.65 -23.02
N ASP A 96 -7.91 -32.49 -23.50
CA ASP A 96 -8.71 -32.38 -24.71
C ASP A 96 -7.97 -33.08 -25.88
N GLU A 97 -8.74 -33.72 -26.76
CA GLU A 97 -8.26 -34.41 -27.99
C GLU A 97 -7.53 -35.76 -27.83
N LEU A 98 -7.13 -36.19 -26.61
CA LEU A 98 -6.33 -37.42 -26.42
C LEU A 98 -7.03 -38.53 -25.61
N GLY A 99 -8.20 -38.26 -25.04
CA GLY A 99 -8.82 -39.18 -24.08
C GLY A 99 -8.01 -39.26 -22.78
N PRO A 100 -8.29 -40.23 -21.90
CA PRO A 100 -7.54 -40.37 -20.65
C PRO A 100 -6.08 -40.74 -20.93
N VAL A 101 -5.15 -39.92 -20.44
CA VAL A 101 -3.70 -40.15 -20.52
C VAL A 101 -3.09 -40.16 -19.13
N GLU A 102 -1.89 -40.69 -19.01
CA GLU A 102 -1.05 -40.54 -17.82
C GLU A 102 0.10 -39.59 -18.13
N LEU A 103 0.30 -38.62 -17.24
CA LEU A 103 1.41 -37.68 -17.32
C LEU A 103 2.44 -38.07 -16.26
N ARG A 104 3.68 -38.27 -16.69
CA ARG A 104 4.83 -38.46 -15.79
C ARG A 104 5.83 -37.34 -16.02
N GLY A 105 6.14 -36.59 -14.96
CA GLY A 105 7.08 -35.49 -14.99
C GLY A 105 8.31 -35.80 -14.13
N ARG A 106 9.44 -35.17 -14.44
CA ARG A 106 10.54 -35.00 -13.50
C ARG A 106 11.00 -33.56 -13.52
N THR A 107 11.08 -32.94 -12.35
CA THR A 107 11.56 -31.56 -12.20
C THR A 107 13.06 -31.51 -11.93
N ASN A 108 13.69 -30.39 -12.25
CA ASN A 108 15.06 -30.10 -11.89
C ASN A 108 15.25 -28.58 -11.80
N TRP A 109 15.37 -28.06 -10.58
CA TRP A 109 15.57 -26.65 -10.31
C TRP A 109 16.99 -26.16 -10.67
N ASP A 110 17.06 -25.13 -11.51
CA ASP A 110 18.29 -24.40 -11.81
C ASP A 110 18.29 -23.02 -11.12
N LYS A 111 18.94 -22.96 -9.95
CA LYS A 111 19.12 -21.72 -9.18
C LYS A 111 19.78 -20.58 -9.93
N LYS A 112 20.63 -20.87 -10.94
CA LYS A 112 21.33 -19.82 -11.70
C LYS A 112 20.44 -19.19 -12.76
N ARG A 113 19.61 -20.02 -13.41
CA ARG A 113 18.59 -19.54 -14.36
C ARG A 113 17.33 -19.03 -13.67
N VAL A 114 17.16 -19.35 -12.38
CA VAL A 114 15.90 -19.14 -11.64
C VAL A 114 14.74 -19.76 -12.44
N ALA A 115 14.93 -21.01 -12.85
CA ALA A 115 13.94 -21.75 -13.63
C ALA A 115 13.99 -23.26 -13.33
N THR A 116 12.84 -23.92 -13.37
CA THR A 116 12.71 -25.37 -13.22
C THR A 116 12.49 -26.01 -14.58
N ASP A 117 13.36 -26.95 -14.92
CA ASP A 117 13.20 -27.81 -16.08
C ASP A 117 12.21 -28.94 -15.74
N VAL A 118 11.19 -29.17 -16.56
CA VAL A 118 10.23 -30.27 -16.41
C VAL A 118 10.32 -31.19 -17.62
N ARG A 119 10.77 -32.43 -17.40
CA ARG A 119 10.74 -33.49 -18.42
C ARG A 119 9.41 -34.23 -18.33
N LEU A 120 8.59 -34.08 -19.35
CA LEU A 120 7.23 -34.61 -19.41
C LEU A 120 7.13 -35.79 -20.37
N VAL A 121 6.66 -36.92 -19.86
CA VAL A 121 6.23 -38.09 -20.63
C VAL A 121 4.70 -38.13 -20.63
N VAL A 122 4.13 -38.42 -21.79
CA VAL A 122 2.69 -38.62 -21.97
C VAL A 122 2.47 -40.02 -22.53
N VAL A 123 1.74 -40.86 -21.78
CA VAL A 123 1.36 -42.21 -22.23
C VAL A 123 -0.16 -42.37 -22.24
N ASP A 124 -0.66 -43.21 -23.13
CA ASP A 124 -2.07 -43.57 -23.18
C ASP A 124 -2.45 -44.57 -22.08
N THR A 125 -3.74 -44.95 -22.02
CA THR A 125 -4.25 -45.93 -21.04
C THR A 125 -3.63 -47.33 -21.13
N GLN A 126 -2.94 -47.66 -22.22
CA GLN A 126 -2.25 -48.93 -22.43
C GLN A 126 -0.75 -48.82 -22.13
N GLY A 127 -0.28 -47.65 -21.70
CA GLY A 127 1.13 -47.38 -21.41
C GLY A 127 1.97 -47.12 -22.66
N ALA A 128 1.35 -46.93 -23.83
CA ALA A 128 2.07 -46.59 -25.05
C ALA A 128 2.34 -45.08 -25.12
N PRO A 129 3.54 -44.64 -25.57
CA PRO A 129 3.82 -43.22 -25.75
C PRO A 129 2.87 -42.57 -26.74
N VAL A 130 2.36 -41.40 -26.37
CA VAL A 130 1.58 -40.56 -27.30
C VAL A 130 2.48 -40.05 -28.42
N ALA A 131 1.93 -39.90 -29.63
CA ALA A 131 2.65 -39.38 -30.78
C ALA A 131 3.35 -38.04 -30.47
N ALA A 132 4.60 -37.90 -30.91
CA ALA A 132 5.49 -36.80 -30.51
C ALA A 132 4.91 -35.40 -30.77
N ASP A 133 4.20 -35.20 -31.88
CA ASP A 133 3.61 -33.89 -32.22
C ASP A 133 2.49 -33.52 -31.23
N ARG A 134 1.64 -34.49 -30.87
CA ARG A 134 0.57 -34.28 -29.87
C ARG A 134 1.15 -34.08 -28.47
N ALA A 135 2.16 -34.86 -28.09
CA ALA A 135 2.86 -34.67 -26.82
C ALA A 135 3.54 -33.29 -26.76
N GLY A 136 4.09 -32.81 -27.88
CA GLY A 136 4.67 -31.47 -28.00
C GLY A 136 3.64 -30.36 -27.80
N THR A 137 2.46 -30.46 -28.43
CA THR A 137 1.37 -29.49 -28.20
C THR A 137 0.93 -29.46 -26.74
N LEU A 138 0.72 -30.63 -26.11
CA LEU A 138 0.36 -30.68 -24.69
C LEU A 138 1.44 -30.08 -23.79
N ALA A 139 2.70 -30.38 -24.07
CA ALA A 139 3.82 -29.86 -23.30
C ALA A 139 3.89 -28.33 -23.42
N HIS A 140 3.68 -27.79 -24.62
CA HIS A 140 3.60 -26.36 -24.85
C HIS A 140 2.47 -25.72 -24.02
N ASP A 141 1.25 -26.24 -24.13
CA ASP A 141 0.09 -25.69 -23.42
C ASP A 141 0.27 -25.75 -21.90
N LEU A 142 0.89 -26.82 -21.40
CA LEU A 142 1.24 -26.94 -19.99
C LEU A 142 2.32 -25.94 -19.58
N ALA A 143 3.36 -25.74 -20.39
CA ALA A 143 4.39 -24.74 -20.14
C ALA A 143 3.79 -23.34 -20.03
N VAL A 144 2.90 -22.98 -20.96
CA VAL A 144 2.16 -21.71 -20.96
C VAL A 144 1.31 -21.60 -19.69
N ALA A 145 0.55 -22.64 -19.35
CA ALA A 145 -0.33 -22.63 -18.19
C ALA A 145 0.44 -22.45 -16.87
N LEU A 146 1.55 -23.18 -16.69
CA LEU A 146 2.38 -23.10 -15.48
C LEU A 146 3.05 -21.73 -15.36
N ASN A 147 3.69 -21.22 -16.42
CA ASN A 147 4.32 -19.90 -16.39
C ASN A 147 3.29 -18.77 -16.16
N LYS A 148 2.09 -18.86 -16.74
CA LYS A 148 0.99 -17.91 -16.42
C LYS A 148 0.58 -17.99 -14.96
N ALA A 149 0.54 -19.19 -14.39
CA ALA A 149 0.18 -19.37 -12.99
C ALA A 149 1.23 -18.79 -12.04
N VAL A 150 2.54 -18.88 -12.38
CA VAL A 150 3.61 -18.16 -11.67
C VAL A 150 3.35 -16.65 -11.67
N VAL A 151 3.11 -16.05 -12.84
CA VAL A 151 2.85 -14.60 -12.92
C VAL A 151 1.57 -14.21 -12.19
N ASN A 152 0.53 -15.05 -12.20
CA ASN A 152 -0.67 -14.80 -11.40
C ASN A 152 -0.39 -14.84 -9.89
N ALA A 153 0.51 -15.70 -9.41
CA ALA A 153 0.92 -15.70 -8.01
C ALA A 153 1.69 -14.42 -7.65
N GLN A 154 2.58 -13.95 -8.53
CA GLN A 154 3.28 -12.66 -8.39
C GLN A 154 2.29 -11.49 -8.35
N ILE A 155 1.29 -11.47 -9.25
CA ILE A 155 0.20 -10.49 -9.24
C ILE A 155 -0.54 -10.51 -7.90
N ALA A 156 -0.86 -11.69 -7.37
CA ALA A 156 -1.55 -11.81 -6.08
C ALA A 156 -0.71 -11.29 -4.90
N GLU A 157 0.61 -11.45 -4.95
CA GLU A 157 1.54 -10.89 -3.96
C GLU A 157 1.56 -9.37 -4.02
N VAL A 158 1.78 -8.78 -5.21
CA VAL A 158 1.79 -7.32 -5.40
C VAL A 158 0.42 -6.71 -5.03
N GLN A 159 -0.69 -7.42 -5.27
CA GLN A 159 -2.02 -6.95 -4.89
C GLN A 159 -2.16 -6.83 -3.37
N LYS A 160 -1.59 -7.74 -2.58
CA LYS A 160 -1.64 -7.64 -1.10
C LYS A 160 -0.90 -6.40 -0.60
N ASP A 161 0.23 -6.07 -1.22
CA ASP A 161 0.98 -4.87 -0.86
C ASP A 161 0.24 -3.60 -1.26
N LEU A 162 -0.42 -3.61 -2.42
CA LEU A 162 -1.29 -2.52 -2.84
C LEU A 162 -2.44 -2.30 -1.86
N ASP A 163 -3.09 -3.38 -1.42
CA ASP A 163 -4.18 -3.32 -0.42
C ASP A 163 -3.66 -2.75 0.90
N LYS A 164 -2.49 -3.19 1.37
CA LYS A 164 -1.87 -2.68 2.59
C LYS A 164 -1.55 -1.19 2.51
N VAL A 165 -0.98 -0.73 1.40
CA VAL A 165 -0.68 0.70 1.20
C VAL A 165 -1.97 1.53 1.13
N ASN A 166 -3.05 1.00 0.54
CA ASN A 166 -4.35 1.67 0.55
C ASN A 166 -4.93 1.80 1.97
N ASP A 167 -4.83 0.75 2.79
CA ASP A 167 -5.26 0.78 4.19
C ASP A 167 -4.47 1.82 5.01
N ASP A 168 -3.16 1.89 4.79
CA ASP A 168 -2.29 2.85 5.48
C ASP A 168 -2.55 4.28 5.00
N LEU A 169 -2.83 4.49 3.71
CA LEU A 169 -3.31 5.78 3.18
C LEU A 169 -4.62 6.23 3.82
N GLU A 170 -5.58 5.31 4.00
CA GLU A 170 -6.86 5.64 4.64
C GLU A 170 -6.65 6.06 6.09
N LYS A 171 -5.80 5.34 6.84
CA LYS A 171 -5.45 5.69 8.22
C LYS A 171 -4.78 7.06 8.29
N ALA A 172 -3.76 7.31 7.47
CA ALA A 172 -3.03 8.57 7.45
C ALA A 172 -3.97 9.76 7.15
N ARG A 173 -4.87 9.61 6.17
CA ARG A 173 -5.90 10.63 5.86
C ARG A 173 -6.84 10.87 7.03
N LYS A 174 -7.25 9.82 7.74
CA LYS A 174 -8.13 9.94 8.90
C LYS A 174 -7.44 10.62 10.08
N GLU A 175 -6.15 10.34 10.30
CA GLU A 175 -5.34 10.98 11.34
C GLU A 175 -5.12 12.45 11.03
N HIS A 176 -4.76 12.78 9.79
CA HIS A 176 -4.70 14.16 9.32
C HIS A 176 -6.05 14.90 9.52
N GLY A 177 -7.17 14.27 9.14
CA GLY A 177 -8.50 14.85 9.37
C GLY A 177 -8.78 15.17 10.84
N LYS A 178 -8.43 14.27 11.75
CA LYS A 178 -8.56 14.52 13.20
C LYS A 178 -7.65 15.63 13.71
N ALA A 179 -6.45 15.75 13.16
CA ALA A 179 -5.52 16.81 13.54
C ALA A 179 -6.10 18.18 13.16
N VAL A 180 -6.64 18.30 11.94
CA VAL A 180 -7.34 19.50 11.45
C VAL A 180 -8.56 19.83 12.32
N ASP A 181 -9.45 18.85 12.57
CA ASP A 181 -10.64 19.07 13.41
C ASP A 181 -10.26 19.55 14.83
N ASN A 182 -9.20 18.98 15.41
CA ASN A 182 -8.70 19.38 16.73
C ASN A 182 -8.08 20.78 16.72
N GLU A 183 -7.40 21.18 15.65
CA GLU A 183 -6.91 22.55 15.49
C GLU A 183 -8.07 23.55 15.44
N ASP A 184 -9.09 23.28 14.62
CA ASP A 184 -10.30 24.10 14.49
C ASP A 184 -11.03 24.27 15.83
N ASP A 185 -11.19 23.18 16.59
CA ASP A 185 -11.79 23.20 17.93
C ASP A 185 -10.98 24.09 18.90
N LEU A 186 -9.64 23.96 18.90
CA LEU A 186 -8.77 24.76 19.74
C LEU A 186 -8.79 26.26 19.35
N GLN A 187 -8.85 26.58 18.07
CA GLN A 187 -9.02 27.95 17.58
C GLN A 187 -10.37 28.52 18.05
N GLY A 188 -11.45 27.74 17.96
CA GLY A 188 -12.77 28.12 18.48
C GLY A 188 -12.78 28.38 19.98
N ASP A 189 -12.06 27.57 20.77
CA ASP A 189 -11.92 27.78 22.21
C ASP A 189 -11.06 29.01 22.55
N LEU A 190 -10.01 29.28 21.78
CA LEU A 190 -9.22 30.50 21.93
C LEU A 190 -10.07 31.74 21.69
N GLN A 191 -10.92 31.75 20.65
CA GLN A 191 -11.83 32.85 20.38
C GLN A 191 -12.81 33.08 21.54
N LYS A 192 -13.43 32.03 22.07
CA LYS A 192 -14.32 32.15 23.25
C LYS A 192 -13.60 32.71 24.48
N LEU A 193 -12.33 32.37 24.68
CA LEU A 193 -11.51 32.91 25.76
C LEU A 193 -11.17 34.39 25.53
N GLN A 194 -10.93 34.80 24.29
CA GLN A 194 -10.74 36.20 23.91
C GLN A 194 -12.00 37.03 24.18
N ASP A 195 -13.17 36.55 23.76
CA ASP A 195 -14.45 37.23 23.98
C ASP A 195 -14.72 37.41 25.49
N LYS A 196 -14.50 36.36 26.30
CA LYS A 196 -14.64 36.42 27.76
C LYS A 196 -13.67 37.42 28.41
N ALA A 197 -12.44 37.50 27.91
CA ALA A 197 -11.45 38.45 28.40
C ALA A 197 -11.83 39.89 28.05
N GLU A 198 -12.38 40.13 26.86
CA GLU A 198 -12.87 41.44 26.46
C GLU A 198 -14.05 41.89 27.33
N ASP A 199 -15.02 41.01 27.58
CA ASP A 199 -16.17 41.32 28.45
C ASP A 199 -15.74 41.58 29.90
N ASN A 200 -14.80 40.78 30.43
CA ASN A 200 -14.25 40.98 31.77
C ASN A 200 -13.50 42.33 31.91
N LEU A 201 -12.80 42.76 30.85
CA LEU A 201 -12.17 44.09 30.78
C LEU A 201 -13.20 45.22 30.77
N LYS A 202 -14.29 45.09 30.00
CA LYS A 202 -15.40 46.06 29.98
C LYS A 202 -16.04 46.20 31.36
N ASP A 203 -16.27 45.09 32.05
CA ASP A 203 -16.81 45.09 33.42
C ASP A 203 -15.84 45.76 34.41
N ALA A 204 -14.55 45.45 34.32
CA ALA A 204 -13.52 46.07 35.16
C ALA A 204 -13.45 47.59 34.93
N GLU A 205 -13.55 48.05 33.67
CA GLU A 205 -13.57 49.47 33.33
C GLU A 205 -14.81 50.18 33.91
N LYS A 206 -15.97 49.53 33.84
CA LYS A 206 -17.21 50.04 34.46
C LYS A 206 -17.06 50.20 35.97
N VAL A 207 -16.54 49.17 36.66
CA VAL A 207 -16.30 49.24 38.11
C VAL A 207 -15.28 50.33 38.46
N ARG A 208 -14.22 50.50 37.66
CA ARG A 208 -13.25 51.61 37.84
C ARG A 208 -13.91 52.99 37.72
N LYS A 209 -14.80 53.19 36.74
CA LYS A 209 -15.57 54.43 36.58
C LYS A 209 -16.50 54.68 37.78
N GLU A 210 -17.15 53.64 38.29
CA GLU A 210 -18.01 53.72 39.49
C GLU A 210 -17.20 54.12 40.74
N ILE A 211 -16.04 53.49 40.96
CA ILE A 211 -15.12 53.82 42.07
C ILE A 211 -14.71 55.29 41.99
N ALA A 212 -14.27 55.75 40.81
CA ALA A 212 -13.84 57.14 40.59
C ALA A 212 -14.97 58.14 40.87
N SER A 213 -16.21 57.83 40.46
CA SER A 213 -17.37 58.67 40.76
C SER A 213 -17.68 58.72 42.26
N MET A 214 -17.60 57.58 42.97
CA MET A 214 -17.82 57.52 44.41
C MET A 214 -16.72 58.24 45.21
N GLN A 215 -15.45 58.14 44.79
CA GLN A 215 -14.35 58.88 45.40
C GLN A 215 -14.58 60.39 45.34
N ARG A 216 -14.98 60.92 44.17
CA ARG A 216 -15.36 62.34 44.03
C ARG A 216 -16.49 62.74 44.98
N LYS A 217 -17.49 61.88 45.18
CA LYS A 217 -18.60 62.14 46.13
C LYS A 217 -18.10 62.16 47.57
N TYR A 218 -17.28 61.18 47.95
CA TYR A 218 -16.67 61.11 49.28
C TYR A 218 -15.83 62.35 49.58
N ASP A 219 -15.07 62.85 48.61
CA ASP A 219 -14.26 64.05 48.80
C ASP A 219 -15.07 65.31 49.11
N LEU A 220 -16.31 65.38 48.62
CA LEU A 220 -17.23 66.49 48.87
C LEU A 220 -17.96 66.39 50.21
N ASN A 221 -18.44 65.19 50.57
CA ASN A 221 -19.37 65.03 51.69
C ASN A 221 -18.79 64.30 52.91
N LYS A 222 -17.60 63.69 52.77
CA LYS A 222 -16.90 62.89 53.79
C LYS A 222 -17.78 61.82 54.45
N ASP A 223 -18.79 61.31 53.75
CA ASP A 223 -19.73 60.33 54.27
C ASP A 223 -19.07 58.94 54.44
N PRO A 224 -18.99 58.39 55.66
CA PRO A 224 -18.36 57.08 55.90
C PRO A 224 -19.06 55.93 55.17
N LYS A 225 -20.38 56.01 54.86
CA LYS A 225 -21.07 54.98 54.08
C LYS A 225 -20.61 54.93 52.63
N THR A 226 -20.16 56.05 52.09
CA THR A 226 -19.59 56.12 50.73
C THR A 226 -18.23 55.42 50.68
N LEU A 227 -17.42 55.55 51.74
CA LEU A 227 -16.13 54.87 51.86
C LEU A 227 -16.27 53.33 51.90
N GLU A 228 -17.29 52.82 52.61
CA GLU A 228 -17.60 51.38 52.64
C GLU A 228 -18.00 50.84 51.26
N LYS A 229 -18.79 51.60 50.50
CA LYS A 229 -19.15 51.24 49.11
C LYS A 229 -17.95 51.22 48.18
N ILE A 230 -17.02 52.18 48.33
CA ILE A 230 -15.75 52.20 47.58
C ILE A 230 -14.95 50.93 47.88
N ALA A 231 -14.77 50.57 49.16
CA ALA A 231 -14.04 49.36 49.54
C ALA A 231 -14.68 48.09 48.95
N LYS A 232 -16.02 48.00 48.94
CA LYS A 232 -16.74 46.88 48.32
C LYS A 232 -16.48 46.81 46.81
N LYS A 233 -16.49 47.94 46.11
CA LYS A 233 -16.21 48.03 44.67
C LYS A 233 -14.74 47.75 44.34
N GLN A 234 -13.81 48.16 45.19
CA GLN A 234 -12.39 47.78 45.06
C GLN A 234 -12.19 46.27 45.18
N LYS A 235 -12.93 45.61 46.08
CA LYS A 235 -12.91 44.13 46.18
C LYS A 235 -13.51 43.45 44.94
N GLU A 236 -14.54 44.04 44.35
CA GLU A 236 -15.12 43.59 43.07
C GLU A 236 -14.11 43.74 41.93
N LEU A 237 -13.44 44.89 41.83
CA LEU A 237 -12.40 45.15 40.84
C LEU A 237 -11.23 44.15 40.97
N ALA A 238 -10.74 43.91 42.18
CA ALA A 238 -9.65 42.95 42.41
C ALA A 238 -10.02 41.51 41.95
N LYS A 239 -11.30 41.12 42.07
CA LYS A 239 -11.77 39.82 41.55
C LYS A 239 -11.77 39.80 40.02
N LEU A 240 -12.21 40.88 39.37
CA LEU A 240 -12.19 40.99 37.90
C LEU A 240 -10.75 40.99 37.37
N GLU A 241 -9.83 41.67 38.06
CA GLU A 241 -8.40 41.68 37.72
C GLU A 241 -7.76 40.29 37.91
N SER A 242 -8.09 39.58 38.99
CA SER A 242 -7.66 38.17 39.17
C SER A 242 -8.17 37.28 38.05
N ARG A 243 -9.48 37.38 37.72
CA ARG A 243 -10.08 36.62 36.61
C ARG A 243 -9.46 36.96 35.26
N GLN A 244 -9.00 38.20 35.07
CA GLN A 244 -8.30 38.60 33.86
C GLN A 244 -6.98 37.85 33.70
N ILE A 245 -6.23 37.71 34.79
CA ILE A 245 -4.97 36.94 34.80
C ILE A 245 -5.26 35.48 34.46
N ASP A 246 -6.27 34.87 35.09
CA ASP A 246 -6.66 33.49 34.82
C ASP A 246 -7.03 33.27 33.33
N LEU A 247 -7.80 34.20 32.74
CA LEU A 247 -8.17 34.14 31.32
C LEU A 247 -6.94 34.29 30.41
N MET A 248 -5.98 35.15 30.74
CA MET A 248 -4.74 35.29 29.98
C MET A 248 -3.87 34.03 30.04
N GLU A 249 -3.79 33.37 31.21
CA GLU A 249 -3.09 32.11 31.35
C GLU A 249 -3.73 31.00 30.52
N ASP A 250 -5.06 30.92 30.52
CA ASP A 250 -5.81 29.93 29.74
C ASP A 250 -5.66 30.18 28.24
N GLN A 251 -5.71 31.45 27.77
CA GLN A 251 -5.40 31.81 26.39
C GLN A 251 -3.99 31.35 25.99
N GLN A 252 -2.98 31.58 26.85
CA GLN A 252 -1.61 31.17 26.57
C GLN A 252 -1.48 29.64 26.49
N LYS A 253 -2.16 28.90 27.37
CA LYS A 253 -2.18 27.43 27.33
C LYS A 253 -2.84 26.91 26.05
N THR A 254 -3.96 27.50 25.64
CA THR A 254 -4.66 27.11 24.40
C THR A 254 -3.82 27.46 23.16
N SER A 255 -3.20 28.64 23.11
CA SER A 255 -2.28 29.01 22.02
C SER A 255 -1.15 28.00 21.86
N LYS A 256 -0.51 27.58 22.95
CA LYS A 256 0.54 26.55 22.90
C LYS A 256 0.03 25.20 22.38
N LYS A 257 -1.23 24.85 22.65
CA LYS A 257 -1.84 23.63 22.12
C LYS A 257 -2.10 23.75 20.62
N ILE A 258 -2.52 24.92 20.14
CA ILE A 258 -2.71 25.21 18.71
C ILE A 258 -1.36 25.08 17.99
N ASP A 259 -0.31 25.74 18.50
CA ASP A 259 1.03 25.67 17.90
C ASP A 259 1.49 24.22 17.75
N LYS A 260 1.31 23.40 18.80
CA LYS A 260 1.65 21.99 18.76
C LYS A 260 0.81 21.19 17.74
N ALA A 261 -0.49 21.45 17.66
CA ALA A 261 -1.35 20.78 16.69
C ALA A 261 -0.98 21.17 15.23
N GLY A 262 -0.57 22.42 15.02
CA GLY A 262 -0.07 22.91 13.74
C GLY A 262 1.28 22.31 13.32
N ASP A 263 2.11 21.89 14.28
CA ASP A 263 3.35 21.15 13.99
C ASP A 263 3.08 19.69 13.56
N ASP A 264 2.00 19.07 14.04
CA ASP A 264 1.68 17.65 13.76
C ASP A 264 1.01 17.45 12.36
N ALA A 265 0.38 18.48 11.79
CA ALA A 265 -0.35 18.38 10.51
C ALA A 265 0.54 18.27 9.25
N PRO A 266 1.68 18.99 9.12
CA PRO A 266 2.61 18.84 8.00
C PRO A 266 3.22 17.45 7.90
N ASP A 267 3.57 16.84 9.04
CA ASP A 267 4.16 15.49 9.09
C ASP A 267 3.17 14.45 8.53
N ALA A 268 1.89 14.57 8.90
CA ALA A 268 0.84 13.69 8.37
C ALA A 268 0.59 13.88 6.86
N LEU A 269 0.81 15.08 6.32
CA LEU A 269 0.72 15.34 4.87
C LEU A 269 1.91 14.74 4.10
N GLU A 270 3.11 14.80 4.68
CA GLU A 270 4.30 14.17 4.10
C GLU A 270 4.12 12.66 4.03
N ASP A 271 3.65 12.02 5.11
CA ASP A 271 3.33 10.59 5.14
C ASP A 271 2.31 10.18 4.05
N ILE A 272 1.27 11.00 3.84
CA ILE A 272 0.31 10.77 2.76
C ILE A 272 0.98 10.85 1.38
N GLY A 273 1.87 11.83 1.18
CA GLY A 273 2.62 12.00 -0.07
C GLY A 273 3.52 10.80 -0.37
N ASP A 274 4.28 10.33 0.62
CA ASP A 274 5.16 9.17 0.49
C ASP A 274 4.38 7.88 0.21
N LEU A 275 3.27 7.68 0.91
CA LEU A 275 2.38 6.54 0.67
C LEU A 275 1.72 6.60 -0.72
N GLN A 276 1.41 7.78 -1.24
CA GLN A 276 0.90 7.97 -2.60
C GLN A 276 1.96 7.60 -3.64
N ALA A 277 3.20 8.09 -3.48
CA ALA A 277 4.30 7.73 -4.36
C ALA A 277 4.56 6.22 -4.36
N LYS A 278 4.51 5.59 -3.18
CA LYS A 278 4.62 4.13 -3.04
C LYS A 278 3.49 3.40 -3.76
N LYS A 279 2.24 3.87 -3.61
CA LYS A 279 1.08 3.30 -4.31
C LYS A 279 1.28 3.35 -5.83
N GLU A 280 1.71 4.49 -6.37
CA GLU A 280 1.95 4.65 -7.81
C GLU A 280 3.04 3.70 -8.32
N ALA A 281 4.10 3.49 -7.55
CA ALA A 281 5.16 2.54 -7.88
C ALA A 281 4.62 1.09 -7.93
N ILE A 282 3.82 0.68 -6.94
CA ILE A 282 3.19 -0.65 -6.90
C ILE A 282 2.20 -0.84 -8.05
N ASP A 283 1.36 0.15 -8.34
CA ASP A 283 0.42 0.13 -9.48
C ASP A 283 1.17 -0.07 -10.81
N ALA A 284 2.33 0.56 -10.97
CA ALA A 284 3.12 0.43 -12.19
C ALA A 284 3.77 -0.97 -12.34
N VAL A 285 4.20 -1.58 -11.24
CA VAL A 285 4.64 -2.99 -11.20
C VAL A 285 3.46 -3.92 -11.57
N MET A 286 2.29 -3.68 -10.98
CA MET A 286 1.06 -4.45 -11.25
C MET A 286 0.70 -4.43 -12.74
N GLU A 287 0.68 -3.26 -13.38
CA GLU A 287 0.40 -3.15 -14.81
C GLU A 287 1.46 -3.87 -15.66
N SER A 288 2.73 -3.78 -15.27
CA SER A 288 3.80 -4.50 -15.97
C SER A 288 3.63 -6.02 -15.88
N LEU A 289 3.23 -6.55 -14.73
CA LEU A 289 2.92 -7.97 -14.57
C LEU A 289 1.71 -8.41 -15.38
N LYS A 290 0.66 -7.58 -15.51
CA LYS A 290 -0.46 -7.87 -16.40
C LYS A 290 -0.02 -7.95 -17.87
N VAL A 291 0.87 -7.07 -18.30
CA VAL A 291 1.49 -7.11 -19.64
C VAL A 291 2.35 -8.36 -19.81
N LYS A 292 3.16 -8.72 -18.81
CA LYS A 292 3.95 -9.97 -18.76
C LYS A 292 3.03 -11.17 -18.96
N LEU A 293 1.94 -11.28 -18.18
CA LEU A 293 0.96 -12.37 -18.26
C LEU A 293 0.35 -12.52 -19.66
N ALA A 294 -0.02 -11.40 -20.29
CA ALA A 294 -0.59 -11.39 -21.64
C ALA A 294 0.43 -11.79 -22.74
N SER A 295 1.72 -11.62 -22.45
CA SER A 295 2.81 -11.93 -23.38
C SER A 295 3.21 -13.40 -23.38
N ILE A 296 2.83 -14.17 -22.36
CA ILE A 296 3.10 -15.60 -22.28
C ILE A 296 2.21 -16.34 -23.29
N ARG A 297 2.84 -17.02 -24.23
CA ARG A 297 2.21 -17.73 -25.34
C ARG A 297 2.88 -19.06 -25.59
#